data_AF-A0A7S2S041-F1
#
_entry.id   AF-A0A7S2S041-F1
#
_cell.length_a   1.000
_cell.length_b   1.000
_cell.length_c   1.000
_cell.angle_alpha   90.00
_cell.angle_beta   90.00
_cell.angle_gamma   90.00
#
_symmetry.space_group_name_H-M   'P 1'
#
loop_
_entity.id
_entity.type
_entity.pdbx_description
1 polymer ?
#
loop_
_entity_poly.entity_id
_entity_poly.type
_entity_poly.pdbx_seq_one_letter_code
_entity_poly.pdbx_strand_id
1 'polypeptide(L)'
;MARGERSAAFAALLERVLAERLSMTWILGLPRGGTTAVERFVFDSLTFDGNVNEPSLCAAPLRGGEGAEERSLESWEHCQAHEAATFEQVLAEVQRLEEAAAAKGRDLAVQPLRLVAKEVSNKVLPWMVPLWKELADVVLVVVRNPLLQLESRLKSILDRIDSGALAPWGLEVEANAVALQVH
;
A
#
# COMPACT_ATOMS: atom_id res chain seq x y z
N MET A 1 -5.83 25.34 7.65
CA MET A 1 -6.67 25.01 6.47
C MET A 1 -7.90 24.28 6.98
N ALA A 2 -9.09 24.83 6.74
CA ALA A 2 -10.34 24.21 7.17
C ALA A 2 -10.47 22.86 6.47
N ARG A 3 -10.47 21.77 7.25
CA ARG A 3 -10.67 20.41 6.76
C ARG A 3 -12.10 20.34 6.21
N GLY A 4 -12.26 20.08 4.93
CA GLY A 4 -13.55 19.63 4.40
C GLY A 4 -14.03 18.40 5.17
N GLU A 5 -15.33 18.09 5.05
CA GLU A 5 -15.90 16.89 5.65
C GLU A 5 -15.08 15.65 5.25
N ARG A 6 -14.70 14.85 6.25
CA ARG A 6 -13.98 13.59 6.07
C ARG A 6 -14.89 12.60 5.36
N SER A 7 -14.31 11.68 4.60
CA SER A 7 -15.11 10.63 3.96
C SER A 7 -15.88 9.80 4.99
N ALA A 8 -17.09 9.36 4.62
CA ALA A 8 -17.91 8.47 5.46
C ALA A 8 -17.17 7.17 5.80
N ALA A 9 -16.38 6.65 4.85
CA ALA A 9 -15.55 5.47 5.05
C ALA A 9 -14.47 5.70 6.14
N PHE A 10 -13.79 6.85 6.13
CA PHE A 10 -12.85 7.22 7.18
C PHE A 10 -13.55 7.28 8.55
N ALA A 11 -14.71 7.94 8.63
CA ALA A 11 -15.46 8.06 9.89
C ALA A 11 -15.87 6.68 10.44
N ALA A 12 -16.33 5.77 9.58
CA ALA A 12 -16.72 4.42 9.95
C ALA A 12 -15.54 3.54 10.42
N LEU A 13 -14.36 3.72 9.82
CA LEU A 13 -13.12 3.08 10.28
C LEU A 13 -12.69 3.64 11.63
N LEU A 14 -12.71 4.97 11.79
CA LEU A 14 -12.34 5.63 13.03
C LEU A 14 -13.22 5.20 14.20
N GLU A 15 -14.52 5.04 13.99
CA GLU A 15 -15.43 4.52 15.02
C GLU A 15 -15.01 3.14 15.54
N ARG A 16 -14.58 2.24 14.64
CA ARG A 16 -14.13 0.89 15.00
C ARG A 16 -12.82 0.90 15.76
N VAL A 17 -11.88 1.75 15.35
CA VAL A 17 -10.60 1.95 16.04
C VAL A 17 -10.84 2.52 17.45
N LEU A 18 -11.64 3.58 17.57
CA LEU A 18 -11.98 4.19 18.85
C LEU A 18 -12.75 3.26 19.79
N ALA A 19 -13.54 2.34 19.23
CA ALA A 19 -14.23 1.30 19.99
C ALA A 19 -13.36 0.07 20.28
N GLU A 20 -12.05 0.13 19.99
CA GLU A 20 -11.08 -0.98 20.18
C GLU A 20 -11.51 -2.29 19.51
N ARG A 21 -12.26 -2.22 18.41
CA ARG A 21 -12.72 -3.38 17.62
C ARG A 21 -11.84 -3.64 16.39
N LEU A 22 -11.01 -2.67 16.02
CA LEU A 22 -10.10 -2.71 14.89
C LEU A 22 -8.75 -2.13 15.30
N SER A 23 -7.70 -2.88 15.03
CA SER A 23 -6.31 -2.48 15.12
C SER A 23 -5.73 -2.41 13.71
N MET A 24 -5.06 -1.31 13.38
CA MET A 24 -4.53 -1.09 12.04
C MET A 24 -3.03 -0.81 12.06
N THR A 25 -2.31 -1.53 11.19
CA THR A 25 -0.91 -1.23 10.86
C THR A 25 -0.82 -0.69 9.44
N TRP A 26 -0.29 0.53 9.29
CA TRP A 26 0.01 1.10 7.99
C TRP A 26 1.47 0.89 7.63
N ILE A 27 1.75 0.33 6.46
CA ILE A 27 3.11 0.16 5.93
C ILE A 27 3.28 1.12 4.76
N LEU A 28 4.13 2.14 4.93
CA LEU A 28 4.52 3.03 3.86
C LEU A 28 5.87 2.63 3.30
N GLY A 29 5.86 2.14 2.07
CA GLY A 29 7.04 1.67 1.38
C GLY A 29 7.63 2.68 0.41
N LEU A 30 8.92 2.97 0.48
CA LEU A 30 9.58 3.65 -0.65
C LEU A 30 9.61 2.69 -1.87
N PRO A 31 9.40 3.18 -3.11
CA PRO A 31 9.54 2.36 -4.31
C PRO A 31 10.85 1.59 -4.32
N ARG A 32 10.77 0.28 -4.55
CA ARG A 32 11.90 -0.66 -4.53
C ARG A 32 12.64 -0.71 -3.19
N GLY A 33 12.05 -0.27 -2.08
CA GLY A 33 12.70 -0.19 -0.77
C GLY A 33 12.88 -1.52 -0.03
N GLY A 34 12.60 -2.67 -0.67
CA GLY A 34 12.54 -3.96 0.02
C GLY A 34 11.24 -4.17 0.79
N THR A 35 10.17 -3.46 0.40
CA THR A 35 8.86 -3.52 1.05
C THR A 35 8.29 -4.93 1.07
N THR A 36 8.50 -5.71 0.00
CA THR A 36 8.12 -7.12 -0.07
C THR A 36 8.86 -8.02 0.92
N ALA A 37 10.14 -7.73 1.20
CA ALA A 37 10.89 -8.47 2.21
C ALA A 37 10.41 -8.12 3.63
N VAL A 38 10.11 -6.84 3.88
CA VAL A 38 9.52 -6.39 5.14
C VAL A 38 8.10 -6.91 5.32
N GLU A 39 7.28 -6.93 4.27
CA GLU A 39 5.95 -7.55 4.28
C GLU A 39 6.05 -9.01 4.69
N ARG A 40 6.98 -9.77 4.10
CA ARG A 40 7.16 -11.17 4.47
C ARG A 40 7.55 -11.33 5.94
N PHE A 41 8.50 -10.53 6.42
CA PHE A 41 8.87 -10.53 7.84
C PHE A 41 7.70 -10.16 8.77
N VAL A 42 6.97 -9.10 8.42
CA VAL A 42 5.80 -8.62 9.17
C VAL A 42 4.69 -9.66 9.15
N PHE A 43 4.43 -10.29 8.01
CA PHE A 43 3.38 -11.30 7.88
C PHE A 43 3.74 -12.63 8.54
N ASP A 44 5.02 -13.00 8.53
CA ASP A 44 5.51 -14.20 9.21
C ASP A 44 5.56 -14.01 10.74
N SER A 45 5.68 -12.77 11.23
CA SER A 45 5.88 -12.45 12.65
C SER A 45 4.65 -11.87 13.35
N LEU A 46 3.71 -11.27 12.62
CA LEU A 46 2.49 -10.66 13.18
C LEU A 46 1.27 -11.49 12.82
N THR A 47 0.41 -11.72 13.82
CA THR A 47 -0.93 -12.26 13.56
C THR A 47 -1.84 -11.14 13.10
N PHE A 48 -2.29 -11.20 11.85
CA PHE A 48 -3.27 -10.29 11.26
C PHE A 48 -4.44 -11.07 10.64
N ASP A 49 -5.60 -10.42 10.53
CA ASP A 49 -6.83 -11.02 10.01
C ASP A 49 -6.99 -10.79 8.51
N GLY A 50 -6.45 -9.68 7.98
CA GLY A 50 -6.40 -9.41 6.55
C GLY A 50 -5.45 -8.27 6.19
N ASN A 51 -5.21 -8.10 4.89
CA ASN A 51 -4.33 -7.07 4.38
C ASN A 51 -4.93 -6.37 3.16
N VAL A 52 -4.65 -5.07 3.03
CA VAL A 52 -5.05 -4.24 1.89
C VAL A 52 -3.79 -3.67 1.25
N ASN A 53 -3.57 -3.98 -0.03
CA ASN A 53 -2.39 -3.55 -0.76
C ASN A 53 -2.72 -2.40 -1.69
N GLU A 54 -2.02 -1.29 -1.49
CA GLU A 54 -2.07 -0.07 -2.30
C GLU A 54 -3.51 0.47 -2.46
N PRO A 55 -4.28 0.70 -1.38
CA PRO A 55 -5.67 1.16 -1.46
C PRO A 55 -5.86 2.48 -2.22
N SER A 56 -4.84 3.32 -2.34
CA SER A 56 -4.87 4.54 -3.18
C SER A 56 -4.96 4.26 -4.68
N LEU A 57 -4.67 3.03 -5.14
CA LEU A 57 -4.62 2.70 -6.56
C LEU A 57 -5.97 2.76 -7.28
N CYS A 58 -7.08 2.46 -6.59
CA CYS A 58 -8.39 2.48 -7.25
C CYS A 58 -9.00 3.88 -7.29
N ALA A 59 -8.34 4.89 -6.71
CA ALA A 59 -8.68 6.27 -7.01
C ALA A 59 -8.35 6.57 -8.48
N ALA A 60 -9.23 7.31 -9.16
CA ALA A 60 -9.02 7.66 -10.56
C ALA A 60 -7.59 8.20 -10.78
N PRO A 61 -6.85 7.69 -11.78
CA PRO A 61 -5.48 8.11 -12.00
C PRO A 61 -5.44 9.64 -12.17
N LEU A 62 -4.46 10.28 -11.52
CA LEU A 62 -4.06 11.64 -11.86
C LEU A 62 -3.78 11.62 -13.37
N ARG A 63 -4.64 12.25 -14.17
CA ARG A 63 -4.50 12.23 -15.63
C ARG A 63 -3.16 12.86 -16.01
N GLY A 64 -2.16 12.01 -16.26
CA GLY A 64 -0.85 12.39 -16.75
C GLY A 64 -0.91 12.63 -18.25
N GLY A 65 -1.37 13.81 -18.66
CA GLY A 65 -1.05 14.37 -19.97
C GLY A 65 0.35 14.97 -19.94
N GLU A 66 1.09 14.82 -21.04
CA GLU A 66 2.43 15.37 -21.24
C GLU A 66 2.47 16.87 -20.93
N GLY A 67 3.19 17.28 -19.88
CA GLY A 67 3.30 18.68 -19.48
C GLY A 67 3.67 18.81 -18.02
N ALA A 68 4.97 18.86 -17.73
CA ALA A 68 5.50 18.85 -16.37
C ALA A 68 5.27 20.14 -15.55
N GLU A 69 4.48 21.11 -16.04
CA GLU A 69 4.46 22.51 -15.53
C GLU A 69 3.11 23.05 -14.99
N GLU A 70 2.02 22.30 -14.96
CA GLU A 70 0.79 22.71 -14.24
C GLU A 70 0.47 21.70 -13.12
N ARG A 71 1.24 21.79 -12.03
CA ARG A 71 1.10 20.94 -10.84
C ARG A 71 0.53 21.70 -9.65
N SER A 72 -0.69 22.21 -9.77
CA SER A 72 -1.59 22.40 -8.64
C SER A 72 -2.40 21.10 -8.54
N LEU A 73 -2.51 20.38 -7.41
CA LEU A 73 -3.54 20.58 -6.39
C LEU A 73 -4.96 20.98 -6.86
N GLU A 74 -5.26 20.98 -8.17
CA GLU A 74 -6.46 21.54 -8.78
C GLU A 74 -7.64 20.55 -8.83
N SER A 75 -8.06 20.16 -7.63
CA SER A 75 -9.39 20.43 -7.09
C SER A 75 -9.43 19.70 -5.75
N TRP A 76 -9.85 20.41 -4.70
CA TRP A 76 -10.08 19.81 -3.39
C TRP A 76 -10.97 18.56 -3.49
N GLU A 77 -11.91 18.57 -4.43
CA GLU A 77 -12.77 17.44 -4.80
C GLU A 77 -11.99 16.20 -5.23
N HIS A 78 -10.93 16.33 -6.04
CA HIS A 78 -10.10 15.19 -6.42
C HIS A 78 -9.35 14.60 -5.23
N CYS A 79 -8.83 15.45 -4.35
CA CYS A 79 -8.20 14.99 -3.10
C CYS A 79 -9.21 14.22 -2.24
N GLN A 80 -10.43 14.76 -2.06
CA GLN A 80 -11.48 14.09 -1.31
C GLN A 80 -11.91 12.76 -1.95
N ALA A 81 -12.03 12.69 -3.28
CA ALA A 81 -12.35 11.47 -3.99
C ALA A 81 -11.25 10.40 -3.81
N HIS A 82 -9.98 10.81 -3.83
CA HIS A 82 -8.85 9.92 -3.60
C HIS A 82 -8.83 9.37 -2.16
N GLU A 83 -9.14 10.23 -1.18
CA GLU A 83 -9.32 9.84 0.22
C GLU A 83 -10.45 8.83 0.38
N ALA A 84 -11.63 9.15 -0.17
CA ALA A 84 -12.81 8.29 -0.11
C ALA A 84 -12.51 6.91 -0.71
N ALA A 85 -11.97 6.84 -1.93
CA ALA A 85 -11.65 5.59 -2.60
C ALA A 85 -10.62 4.74 -1.84
N THR A 86 -9.66 5.40 -1.18
CA THR A 86 -8.66 4.72 -0.34
C THR A 86 -9.34 4.07 0.87
N PHE A 87 -10.12 4.83 1.64
CA PHE A 87 -10.74 4.30 2.85
C PHE A 87 -11.93 3.38 2.57
N GLU A 88 -12.61 3.51 1.43
CA GLU A 88 -13.66 2.58 1.01
C GLU A 88 -13.11 1.16 0.80
N GLN A 89 -11.94 1.01 0.18
CA GLN A 89 -11.31 -0.31 0.04
C GLN A 89 -10.91 -0.90 1.39
N VAL A 90 -10.35 -0.08 2.27
CA VAL A 90 -9.99 -0.50 3.62
C VAL A 90 -11.25 -0.92 4.39
N LEU A 91 -12.32 -0.15 4.32
CA LEU A 91 -13.58 -0.45 4.98
C LEU A 91 -14.23 -1.72 4.43
N ALA A 92 -14.22 -1.92 3.10
CA ALA A 92 -14.75 -3.12 2.49
C ALA A 92 -14.05 -4.39 3.00
N GLU A 93 -12.72 -4.35 3.14
CA GLU A 93 -11.98 -5.48 3.71
C GLU A 93 -12.29 -5.68 5.19
N VAL A 94 -12.41 -4.59 5.97
CA VAL A 94 -12.82 -4.68 7.38
C VAL A 94 -14.20 -5.33 7.52
N GLN A 95 -15.19 -4.90 6.72
CA GLN A 95 -16.54 -5.47 6.75
C GLN A 95 -16.53 -6.97 6.40
N ARG A 96 -15.77 -7.36 5.38
CA ARG A 96 -15.57 -8.77 5.02
C ARG A 96 -14.98 -9.58 6.18
N LEU A 97 -14.04 -9.01 6.92
CA LEU A 97 -13.43 -9.64 8.10
C LEU A 97 -14.39 -9.69 9.30
N GLU A 98 -15.22 -8.65 9.50
CA GLU A 98 -16.26 -8.62 10.54
C GLU A 98 -17.27 -9.75 10.32
N GLU A 99 -17.74 -9.94 9.08
CA GLU A 99 -18.63 -11.05 8.72
C GLU A 99 -17.98 -12.42 8.99
N ALA A 100 -16.71 -12.59 8.59
CA ALA A 100 -15.97 -13.82 8.82
C ALA A 100 -15.72 -14.09 10.31
N ALA A 101 -15.52 -13.05 11.12
CA ALA A 101 -15.37 -13.15 12.57
C ALA A 101 -16.71 -13.51 13.24
N ALA A 102 -17.80 -12.87 12.84
CA ALA A 102 -19.14 -13.14 13.33
C ALA A 102 -19.57 -14.59 13.03
N ALA A 103 -19.28 -15.08 11.81
CA ALA A 103 -19.53 -16.47 11.43
C ALA A 103 -18.79 -17.50 12.30
N LYS A 104 -17.67 -17.09 12.93
CA LYS A 104 -16.88 -17.90 13.87
C LYS A 104 -17.24 -17.66 15.34
N GLY A 105 -18.19 -16.78 15.64
CA GLY A 105 -18.56 -16.41 17.00
C GLY A 105 -17.48 -15.62 17.73
N ARG A 106 -16.56 -14.95 17.02
CA ARG A 106 -15.52 -14.12 17.64
C ARG A 106 -16.12 -12.80 18.11
N ASP A 107 -15.91 -12.48 19.38
CA ASP A 107 -16.24 -11.17 19.95
C ASP A 107 -15.11 -10.17 19.67
N LEU A 108 -15.40 -9.16 18.85
CA LEU A 108 -14.44 -8.14 18.46
C LEU A 108 -14.11 -7.15 19.59
N ALA A 109 -14.94 -7.07 20.64
CA ALA A 109 -14.61 -6.28 21.82
C ALA A 109 -13.53 -6.94 22.69
N VAL A 110 -13.36 -8.27 22.58
CA VAL A 110 -12.34 -9.03 23.31
C VAL A 110 -11.14 -9.31 22.41
N GLN A 111 -11.39 -9.63 21.14
CA GLN A 111 -10.36 -9.98 20.17
C GLN A 111 -10.53 -9.09 18.92
N PRO A 112 -10.01 -7.84 18.94
CA PRO A 112 -10.15 -6.90 17.82
C PRO A 112 -9.57 -7.45 16.52
N LEU A 113 -10.15 -7.03 15.40
CA LEU A 113 -9.59 -7.31 14.08
C LEU A 113 -8.22 -6.65 13.95
N ARG A 114 -7.29 -7.30 13.27
CA ARG A 114 -5.96 -6.75 12.98
C ARG A 114 -5.79 -6.64 11.48
N LEU A 115 -5.76 -5.43 10.95
CA LEU A 115 -5.61 -5.17 9.52
C LEU A 115 -4.25 -4.57 9.22
N VAL A 116 -3.60 -5.04 8.15
CA VAL A 116 -2.41 -4.39 7.60
C VAL A 116 -2.76 -3.69 6.29
N ALA A 117 -2.64 -2.37 6.25
CA ALA A 117 -2.78 -1.59 5.02
C ALA A 117 -1.40 -1.15 4.53
N LYS A 118 -1.05 -1.48 3.28
CA LYS A 118 0.23 -1.11 2.70
C LYS A 118 0.05 -0.10 1.59
N GLU A 119 0.98 0.84 1.54
CA GLU A 119 1.11 1.82 0.47
C GLU A 119 2.52 1.97 -0.08
N VAL A 120 2.61 2.58 -1.26
CA VAL A 120 3.88 2.98 -1.87
C VAL A 120 3.99 4.50 -1.88
N SER A 121 5.10 5.05 -1.40
CA SER A 121 5.25 6.48 -1.10
C SER A 121 5.05 7.43 -2.27
N ASN A 122 5.17 6.96 -3.52
CA ASN A 122 4.93 7.77 -4.71
C ASN A 122 3.45 7.82 -5.12
N LYS A 123 2.57 7.07 -4.43
CA LYS A 123 1.12 7.04 -4.65
C LYS A 123 0.35 7.74 -3.53
N VAL A 124 1.02 8.06 -2.43
CA VAL A 124 0.42 8.64 -1.24
C VAL A 124 0.45 10.15 -1.32
N LEU A 125 -0.71 10.78 -1.22
CA LEU A 125 -0.80 12.22 -1.07
C LEU A 125 -0.34 12.60 0.35
N PRO A 126 0.61 13.56 0.52
CA PRO A 126 1.19 13.88 1.84
C PRO A 126 0.16 14.22 2.93
N TRP A 127 -0.97 14.80 2.55
CA TRP A 127 -2.02 15.21 3.49
C TRP A 127 -2.85 14.04 4.04
N MET A 128 -2.74 12.83 3.47
CA MET A 128 -3.39 11.62 3.98
C MET A 128 -2.64 11.01 5.16
N VAL A 129 -1.34 11.29 5.32
CA VAL A 129 -0.53 10.72 6.40
C VAL A 129 -1.09 11.05 7.79
N PRO A 130 -1.54 12.30 8.10
CA PRO A 130 -2.29 12.57 9.32
C PRO A 130 -3.52 11.70 9.53
N LEU A 131 -4.29 11.40 8.47
CA LEU A 131 -5.48 10.55 8.59
C LEU A 131 -5.10 9.12 8.94
N TRP A 132 -4.03 8.59 8.34
CA TRP A 132 -3.53 7.26 8.69
C TRP A 132 -3.11 7.19 10.15
N LYS A 133 -2.44 8.22 10.67
CA LYS A 133 -2.06 8.29 12.09
C LYS A 133 -3.27 8.30 13.03
N GLU A 134 -4.42 8.80 12.58
CA GLU A 134 -5.66 8.77 13.38
C GLU A 134 -6.29 7.37 13.42
N LEU A 135 -6.01 6.51 12.42
CA LEU A 135 -6.52 5.14 12.35
C LEU A 135 -5.52 4.08 12.81
N ALA A 136 -4.22 4.40 12.79
CA ALA A 136 -3.14 3.43 12.99
C ALA A 136 -2.77 3.27 14.46
N ASP A 137 -2.58 2.01 14.88
CA ASP A 137 -1.78 1.72 16.06
C ASP A 137 -0.29 1.83 15.75
N VAL A 138 0.09 1.46 14.51
CA VAL A 138 1.47 1.47 14.05
C VAL A 138 1.54 2.00 12.61
N VAL A 139 2.47 2.94 12.37
CA VAL A 139 2.87 3.35 11.03
C VAL A 139 4.33 2.96 10.81
N LEU A 140 4.56 1.96 9.96
CA LEU A 140 5.88 1.49 9.55
C LEU A 140 6.30 2.20 8.27
N VAL A 141 7.42 2.92 8.30
CA VAL A 141 8.02 3.51 7.10
C VAL A 141 9.23 2.67 6.69
N VAL A 142 9.10 1.95 5.58
CA VAL A 142 10.19 1.15 5.02
C VAL A 142 11.04 2.04 4.14
N VAL A 143 12.11 2.55 4.73
CA VAL A 143 13.14 3.31 4.04
C VAL A 143 14.12 2.38 3.33
N ARG A 144 14.75 2.91 2.27
CA ARG A 144 15.60 2.16 1.34
C ARG A 144 16.72 1.42 2.07
N ASN A 145 16.75 0.10 1.97
CA ASN A 145 17.97 -0.67 2.16
C ASN A 145 18.65 -0.85 0.79
N PRO A 146 19.86 -0.32 0.56
CA PRO A 146 20.57 -0.43 -0.72
C PRO A 146 20.79 -1.87 -1.19
N LEU A 147 20.99 -2.81 -0.27
CA LEU A 147 21.20 -4.23 -0.59
C LEU A 147 19.92 -4.87 -1.12
N LEU A 148 18.79 -4.65 -0.43
CA LEU A 148 17.48 -5.16 -0.87
C LEU A 148 17.01 -4.53 -2.19
N GLN A 149 17.48 -3.32 -2.50
CA GLN A 149 17.24 -2.67 -3.78
C GLN A 149 17.93 -3.37 -4.95
N LEU A 150 19.19 -3.75 -4.76
CA LEU A 150 19.93 -4.47 -5.77
C LEU A 150 19.26 -5.82 -6.03
N GLU A 151 18.93 -6.57 -4.98
CA GLU A 151 18.23 -7.85 -5.08
C GLU A 151 16.87 -7.72 -5.78
N SER A 152 16.05 -6.74 -5.39
CA SER A 152 14.75 -6.50 -6.03
C SER A 152 14.86 -6.09 -7.49
N ARG A 153 15.88 -5.28 -7.85
CA ARG A 153 16.14 -4.91 -9.24
C ARG A 153 16.62 -6.10 -10.06
N LEU A 154 17.54 -6.89 -9.53
CA LEU A 154 18.04 -8.10 -10.18
C LEU A 154 16.88 -9.07 -10.42
N LYS A 155 16.05 -9.33 -9.40
CA LYS A 155 14.87 -10.18 -9.54
C LYS A 155 13.89 -9.64 -10.58
N SER A 156 13.57 -8.35 -10.56
CA SER A 156 12.68 -7.76 -11.57
C SER A 156 13.26 -7.78 -12.99
N ILE A 157 14.58 -7.73 -13.15
CA ILE A 157 15.23 -7.87 -14.45
C ILE A 157 15.12 -9.33 -14.91
N LEU A 158 15.42 -10.29 -14.03
CA LEU A 158 15.29 -11.72 -14.31
C LEU A 158 13.85 -12.09 -14.67
N ASP A 159 12.84 -11.63 -13.90
CA ASP A 159 11.42 -11.86 -14.21
C ASP A 159 11.03 -11.31 -15.61
N ARG A 160 11.65 -10.20 -16.04
CA ARG A 160 11.44 -9.61 -17.38
C ARG A 160 12.17 -10.35 -18.50
N ILE A 161 13.31 -10.97 -18.19
CA ILE A 161 14.02 -11.87 -19.11
C ILE A 161 13.20 -13.15 -19.28
N ASP A 162 12.77 -13.76 -18.17
CA ASP A 162 11.99 -15.00 -18.15
C ASP A 162 10.62 -14.84 -18.83
N SER A 163 9.98 -13.68 -18.69
CA SER A 163 8.74 -13.36 -19.40
C SER A 163 8.93 -12.98 -20.87
N GLY A 164 10.17 -12.93 -21.37
CA GLY A 164 10.48 -12.51 -22.74
C GLY A 164 10.28 -11.02 -23.00
N ALA A 165 9.92 -10.23 -21.99
CA ALA A 165 9.69 -8.80 -22.11
C ALA A 165 10.95 -8.02 -22.53
N LEU A 166 12.15 -8.58 -22.30
CA LEU A 166 13.41 -7.98 -22.73
C LEU A 166 13.97 -8.56 -24.05
N ALA A 167 13.29 -9.52 -24.68
CA ALA A 167 13.73 -10.11 -25.95
C ALA A 167 13.91 -9.07 -27.08
N PRO A 168 13.06 -8.02 -27.23
CA PRO A 168 13.28 -6.97 -28.23
C PRO A 168 14.57 -6.17 -28.04
N TRP A 169 15.18 -6.26 -26.85
CA TRP A 169 16.47 -5.63 -26.51
C TRP A 169 17.64 -6.62 -26.55
N GLY A 170 17.45 -7.82 -27.12
CA GLY A 170 18.49 -8.84 -27.27
C GLY A 170 18.83 -9.59 -25.99
N LEU A 171 18.00 -9.48 -24.95
CA LEU A 171 18.17 -10.18 -23.68
C LEU A 171 17.23 -11.39 -23.66
N GLU A 172 17.64 -12.44 -24.36
CA GLU A 172 16.97 -13.75 -24.36
C GLU A 172 17.64 -14.69 -23.34
N VAL A 173 16.85 -15.63 -22.82
CA VAL A 173 17.11 -16.46 -21.63
C VAL A 173 18.51 -17.11 -21.60
N GLU A 174 19.13 -17.04 -20.41
CA GLU A 174 20.40 -17.63 -19.98
C GLU A 174 21.65 -17.32 -20.82
N ALA A 175 22.01 -16.04 -20.94
CA ALA A 175 23.44 -15.71 -20.94
C ALA A 175 24.00 -16.08 -19.56
N ASN A 176 24.75 -17.17 -19.51
CA ASN A 176 25.50 -17.60 -18.32
C ASN A 176 26.19 -16.37 -17.72
N ALA A 177 25.96 -16.05 -16.43
CA ALA A 177 26.38 -14.78 -15.83
C ALA A 177 27.88 -14.47 -16.00
N VAL A 178 28.69 -15.49 -16.28
CA VAL A 178 30.12 -15.44 -16.60
C VAL A 178 30.44 -14.85 -17.99
N ALA A 179 29.49 -14.84 -18.93
CA ALA A 179 29.65 -14.38 -20.31
C ALA A 179 29.31 -12.88 -20.51
N LEU A 180 28.76 -12.21 -19.50
CA LEU A 180 28.50 -10.76 -19.55
C LEU A 180 29.80 -9.99 -19.35
N GLN A 181 30.55 -9.77 -20.43
CA GLN A 181 31.59 -8.73 -20.45
C GLN A 181 30.93 -7.36 -20.67
N VAL A 182 31.08 -6.49 -19.68
CA VAL A 182 30.69 -5.07 -19.79
C VAL A 182 31.80 -4.35 -20.57
N HIS A 183 31.46 -3.79 -21.74
CA HIS A 183 32.29 -2.82 -22.46
C HIS A 183 32.02 -1.40 -21.96
#